data_AF-A0A0F4XW52-F1
#
_entry.id   AF-A0A0F4XW52-F1
#
_cell.length_a   1.000
_cell.length_b   1.000
_cell.length_c   1.000
_cell.angle_alpha   90.00
_cell.angle_beta   90.00
_cell.angle_gamma   90.00
#
_symmetry.space_group_name_H-M   'P 1'
#
loop_
_entity.id
_entity.type
_entity.pdbx_description
1 polymer ?
#
loop_
_entity_poly.entity_id
_entity_poly.type
_entity_poly.pdbx_seq_one_letter_code
_entity_poly.pdbx_strand_id
1 'polypeptide(L)'
;MALSDTTVRQARITGNDYTIGDTDGLALNVTARGGKIWRFRYYWAGVQKRMSLGSYPQISLKEARARRDEARALVAQGINPYEHRKQQRRAIRFAAEHTFEAVFNQWVEFRRLSLKEGRQSTLSQILRIFNKDVLPTLGGRSIYDINRHDLLDLLSRIEQRKALTTAEKCRTWFNQLFRYALVKIEGLEHNPASDLDVVALPKPPVTHNPFLRMDELPALMVALRKYGGASQTRLGLRLLLLTGVRTGELRLATPDQFDLEKRLWVIPAEVVKQLQLAMRKPGKQTQNVPPYIVPLSVQALEIVRHMLDQVVPAQRYLFAHRSDLSKRISENTLNGALRRMGYADQLTGHGMRATISTALNEIGYPKVWVDAQLSHADPDKVSAAYNHAEYVEQRRTMMQDWANRLDLWGQGQLKAASSPLTIRLEGAASLPSFENASANSIQFNGAFPVTAVSMPKASVSNEPALIVPHQSPVVPLSVPTEKPHKSHVSDIQRERAEMLAIYEAASNLPLLVFAKLAGKSRDQINRDIKARRLLSLSLGNRGQRIPDWQLDPLRHKLVLTALARIPDVDAWRLYRTVCEPHERLRGRSPIDVLTLENFDVTARIVCSVLGRT
;
A
#
# COMPACT_ATOMS: atom_id res chain seq x y z
N MET A 1 -48.87 40.04 -46.18
CA MET A 1 -48.28 41.30 -46.66
C MET A 1 -46.97 41.50 -45.90
N ALA A 2 -45.88 41.89 -46.58
CA ALA A 2 -44.61 42.09 -45.90
C ALA A 2 -44.61 43.41 -45.12
N LEU A 3 -44.05 43.41 -43.91
CA LEU A 3 -43.88 44.62 -43.11
C LEU A 3 -42.85 45.56 -43.74
N SER A 4 -43.08 46.87 -43.65
CA SER A 4 -42.09 47.91 -43.93
C SER A 4 -41.62 48.55 -42.61
N ASP A 5 -40.41 49.13 -42.60
CA ASP A 5 -39.86 49.77 -41.39
C ASP A 5 -40.72 50.97 -40.92
N THR A 6 -41.35 51.67 -41.86
CA THR A 6 -42.29 52.76 -41.55
C THR A 6 -43.53 52.27 -40.82
N THR A 7 -44.12 51.15 -41.24
CA THR A 7 -45.27 50.53 -40.56
C THR A 7 -44.92 50.06 -39.14
N VAL A 8 -43.72 49.54 -38.94
CA VAL A 8 -43.22 49.11 -37.62
C VAL A 8 -43.03 50.29 -36.68
N ARG A 9 -42.45 51.39 -37.17
CA ARG A 9 -42.31 52.65 -36.42
C ARG A 9 -43.66 53.23 -36.03
N GLN A 10 -44.58 53.30 -36.98
CA GLN A 10 -45.90 53.92 -36.82
C GLN A 10 -46.92 53.06 -36.05
N ALA A 11 -46.60 51.81 -35.70
CA ALA A 11 -47.47 50.98 -34.88
C ALA A 11 -47.74 51.63 -33.50
N ARG A 12 -49.00 52.02 -33.26
CA ARG A 12 -49.48 52.75 -32.07
C ARG A 12 -50.08 51.82 -31.01
N ILE A 13 -50.08 52.28 -29.77
CA ILE A 13 -50.68 51.56 -28.64
C ILE A 13 -52.20 51.65 -28.77
N THR A 14 -52.88 50.51 -28.71
CA THR A 14 -54.35 50.40 -28.84
C THR A 14 -55.04 50.00 -27.52
N GLY A 15 -54.28 49.89 -26.42
CA GLY A 15 -54.78 49.45 -25.11
C GLY A 15 -54.90 47.93 -24.95
N ASN A 16 -54.83 47.16 -26.04
CA ASN A 16 -54.84 45.70 -26.06
C ASN A 16 -53.63 45.14 -26.83
N ASP A 17 -53.20 43.92 -26.52
CA ASP A 17 -52.14 43.24 -27.25
C ASP A 17 -52.59 42.89 -28.67
N TYR A 18 -51.87 43.35 -29.68
CA TYR A 18 -52.15 43.02 -31.09
C TYR A 18 -50.89 42.59 -31.84
N THR A 19 -51.08 41.92 -32.97
CA THR A 19 -49.97 41.34 -33.74
C THR A 19 -50.08 41.76 -35.21
N ILE A 20 -48.98 42.30 -35.75
CA ILE A 20 -48.86 42.67 -37.16
C ILE A 20 -48.00 41.61 -37.86
N GLY A 21 -48.59 40.87 -38.79
CA GLY A 21 -47.89 39.79 -39.50
C GLY A 21 -46.87 40.31 -40.52
N ASP A 22 -45.74 39.62 -40.62
CA ASP A 22 -44.79 39.69 -41.74
C ASP A 22 -44.78 38.34 -42.49
N THR A 23 -43.80 38.17 -43.38
CA THR A 23 -43.54 36.95 -44.15
C THR A 23 -43.01 35.80 -43.30
N ASP A 24 -43.30 34.57 -43.74
CA ASP A 24 -42.74 33.33 -43.20
C ASP A 24 -42.91 33.14 -41.69
N GLY A 25 -44.06 33.52 -41.16
CA GLY A 25 -44.39 33.32 -39.74
C GLY A 25 -43.72 34.31 -38.78
N LEU A 26 -42.98 35.30 -39.28
CA LEU A 26 -42.55 36.45 -38.48
C LEU A 26 -43.72 37.40 -38.26
N ALA A 27 -43.80 37.99 -37.08
CA ALA A 27 -44.78 39.01 -36.76
C ALA A 27 -44.26 39.96 -35.68
N LEU A 28 -44.72 41.19 -35.69
CA LEU A 28 -44.50 42.16 -34.61
C LEU A 28 -45.67 42.09 -33.63
N ASN A 29 -45.41 41.72 -32.39
CA ASN A 29 -46.38 41.79 -31.32
C ASN A 29 -46.21 43.13 -30.57
N VAL A 30 -47.28 43.92 -30.52
CA VAL A 30 -47.32 45.19 -29.81
C VAL A 30 -48.16 44.98 -28.55
N THR A 31 -47.56 45.18 -27.39
CA THR A 31 -48.25 45.00 -26.10
C THR A 31 -49.13 46.20 -25.76
N ALA A 32 -50.12 46.00 -24.90
CA ALA A 32 -50.98 47.06 -24.37
C ALA A 32 -50.22 48.22 -23.71
N ARG A 33 -48.98 47.97 -23.24
CA ARG A 33 -48.07 48.96 -22.64
C ARG A 33 -47.11 49.59 -23.66
N GLY A 34 -47.22 49.26 -24.95
CA GLY A 34 -46.42 49.80 -26.04
C GLY A 34 -45.09 49.10 -26.31
N GLY A 35 -44.82 47.97 -25.68
CA GLY A 35 -43.64 47.15 -25.98
C GLY A 35 -43.80 46.47 -27.35
N LYS A 36 -42.78 46.56 -28.21
CA LYS A 36 -42.78 45.97 -29.56
C LYS A 36 -41.81 44.78 -29.59
N ILE A 37 -42.33 43.57 -29.80
CA ILE A 37 -41.56 42.33 -29.72
C ILE A 37 -41.72 41.53 -31.02
N TRP A 38 -40.60 41.17 -31.65
CA TRP A 38 -40.59 40.26 -32.79
C TRP A 38 -40.90 38.84 -32.33
N ARG A 39 -41.89 38.20 -32.96
CA ARG A 39 -42.28 36.81 -32.72
C ARG A 39 -42.17 36.01 -34.00
N PHE A 40 -41.60 34.83 -33.91
CA PHE A 40 -41.54 33.86 -34.98
C PHE A 40 -42.40 32.64 -34.62
N ARG A 41 -43.31 32.29 -35.53
CA ARG A 41 -44.22 31.16 -35.44
C ARG A 41 -43.71 30.01 -36.31
N TYR A 42 -43.57 28.84 -35.72
CA TYR A 42 -43.09 27.62 -36.41
C TYR A 42 -43.86 26.40 -35.93
N TYR A 43 -43.78 25.30 -36.66
CA TYR A 43 -44.33 24.01 -36.26
C TYR A 43 -43.21 23.11 -35.76
N TRP A 44 -43.45 22.41 -34.65
CA TRP A 44 -42.54 21.43 -34.09
C TRP A 44 -43.33 20.21 -33.62
N ALA A 45 -42.96 19.02 -34.11
CA ALA A 45 -43.67 17.77 -33.83
C ALA A 45 -45.21 17.88 -34.01
N GLY A 46 -45.65 18.51 -35.11
CA GLY A 46 -47.07 18.72 -35.42
C GLY A 46 -47.77 19.83 -34.64
N VAL A 47 -47.12 20.44 -33.64
CA VAL A 47 -47.71 21.51 -32.81
C VAL A 47 -47.15 22.87 -33.19
N GLN A 48 -48.04 23.87 -33.34
CA GLN A 48 -47.62 25.24 -33.60
C GLN A 48 -47.04 25.88 -32.33
N LYS A 49 -45.81 26.38 -32.43
CA LYS A 49 -45.07 27.07 -31.36
C LYS A 49 -44.72 28.49 -31.79
N ARG A 50 -44.39 29.33 -30.80
CA ARG A 50 -43.96 30.73 -31.01
C ARG A 50 -42.71 30.99 -30.18
N MET A 51 -41.74 31.72 -30.75
CA MET A 51 -40.56 32.21 -30.02
C MET A 51 -40.38 33.71 -30.23
N SER A 52 -39.87 34.41 -29.22
CA SER A 52 -39.48 35.81 -29.36
C SER A 52 -38.11 35.91 -30.03
N LEU A 53 -37.92 36.80 -31.00
CA LEU A 53 -36.62 37.09 -31.62
C LEU A 53 -35.93 38.30 -30.96
N GLY A 54 -36.70 39.10 -30.22
CA GLY A 54 -36.30 40.20 -29.32
C GLY A 54 -37.13 41.47 -29.59
N SER A 55 -36.77 42.59 -28.96
CA SER A 55 -37.55 43.83 -28.97
C SER A 55 -37.09 44.84 -30.02
N TYR A 56 -38.05 45.56 -30.59
CA TYR A 56 -37.79 46.78 -31.38
C TYR A 56 -37.69 47.98 -30.41
N PRO A 57 -36.74 48.92 -30.58
CA PRO A 57 -35.84 49.11 -31.72
C PRO A 57 -34.48 48.40 -31.62
N GLN A 58 -34.17 47.69 -30.52
CA GLN A 58 -32.89 47.00 -30.33
C GLN A 58 -32.58 45.97 -31.42
N ILE A 59 -33.62 45.41 -32.05
CA ILE A 59 -33.53 44.55 -33.22
C ILE A 59 -34.35 45.18 -34.33
N SER A 60 -33.68 45.52 -35.42
CA SER A 60 -34.32 46.07 -36.62
C SER A 60 -35.17 45.02 -37.35
N LEU A 61 -36.08 45.45 -38.24
CA LEU A 61 -36.84 44.52 -39.08
C LEU A 61 -35.92 43.61 -39.91
N LYS A 62 -34.79 44.14 -40.40
CA LYS A 62 -33.79 43.38 -41.17
C LYS A 62 -33.16 42.27 -40.33
N GLU A 63 -32.72 42.58 -39.12
CA GLU A 63 -32.16 41.60 -38.19
C GLU A 63 -33.20 40.58 -37.72
N ALA A 64 -34.45 41.00 -37.53
CA ALA A 64 -35.54 40.10 -37.20
C ALA A 64 -35.80 39.07 -38.31
N ARG A 65 -35.70 39.47 -39.58
CA ARG A 65 -35.77 38.55 -40.74
C ARG A 65 -34.56 37.61 -40.79
N ALA A 66 -33.35 38.10 -40.56
CA ALA A 66 -32.15 37.24 -40.49
C ALA A 66 -32.26 36.18 -39.39
N ARG A 67 -32.63 36.58 -38.16
CA ARG A 67 -32.84 35.64 -37.03
C ARG A 67 -34.00 34.66 -37.27
N ARG A 68 -35.02 35.08 -38.03
CA ARG A 68 -36.10 34.17 -38.48
C ARG A 68 -35.53 33.11 -39.43
N ASP A 69 -34.73 33.51 -40.40
CA ASP A 69 -34.18 32.60 -41.40
C ASP A 69 -33.21 31.58 -40.77
N GLU A 70 -32.38 32.01 -39.81
CA GLU A 70 -31.58 31.12 -38.96
C GLU A 70 -32.45 30.12 -38.18
N ALA A 71 -33.51 30.60 -37.52
CA ALA A 71 -34.42 29.73 -36.79
C ALA A 71 -35.17 28.74 -37.72
N ARG A 72 -35.54 29.16 -38.93
CA ARG A 72 -36.12 28.27 -39.95
C ARG A 72 -35.15 27.20 -40.42
N ALA A 73 -33.88 27.55 -40.62
CA ALA A 73 -32.85 26.59 -40.97
C ALA A 73 -32.70 25.50 -39.90
N LEU A 74 -32.74 25.86 -38.61
CA LEU A 74 -32.73 24.90 -37.50
C LEU A 74 -33.95 23.97 -37.53
N VAL A 75 -35.17 24.50 -37.77
CA VAL A 75 -36.37 23.65 -37.93
C VAL A 75 -36.22 22.67 -39.09
N ALA A 76 -35.67 23.13 -40.22
CA ALA A 76 -35.45 22.29 -41.40
C ALA A 76 -34.42 21.17 -41.15
N GLN A 77 -33.44 21.41 -40.29
CA GLN A 77 -32.47 20.41 -39.82
C GLN A 77 -33.04 19.47 -38.75
N GLY A 78 -34.32 19.64 -38.36
CA GLY A 78 -34.91 18.85 -37.28
C GLY A 78 -34.35 19.20 -35.91
N ILE A 79 -33.96 20.47 -35.69
CA ILE A 79 -33.51 21.01 -34.39
C ILE A 79 -34.53 22.04 -33.90
N ASN A 80 -34.97 21.93 -32.64
CA ASN A 80 -35.93 22.88 -32.06
C ASN A 80 -35.23 24.23 -31.79
N PRO A 81 -35.60 25.35 -32.47
CA PRO A 81 -34.90 26.62 -32.32
C PRO A 81 -35.02 27.23 -30.92
N TYR A 82 -36.11 26.95 -30.20
CA TYR A 82 -36.29 27.41 -28.83
C TYR A 82 -35.35 26.67 -27.86
N GLU A 83 -35.22 25.36 -28.00
CA GLU A 83 -34.31 24.56 -27.18
C GLU A 83 -32.85 24.87 -27.51
N HIS A 84 -32.50 25.01 -28.78
CA HIS A 84 -31.17 25.42 -29.22
C HIS A 84 -30.76 26.76 -28.60
N ARG A 85 -31.65 27.77 -28.63
CA ARG A 85 -31.38 29.07 -27.98
C ARG A 85 -31.29 28.96 -26.46
N LYS A 86 -32.09 28.09 -25.84
CA LYS A 86 -32.03 27.83 -24.40
C LYS A 86 -30.71 27.16 -24.01
N GLN A 87 -30.22 26.23 -24.82
CA GLN A 87 -28.93 25.57 -24.65
C GLN A 87 -27.78 26.58 -24.80
N GLN A 88 -27.77 27.42 -25.83
CA GLN A 88 -26.76 28.49 -25.99
C GLN A 88 -26.72 29.45 -24.79
N ARG A 89 -27.89 29.89 -24.30
CA ARG A 89 -27.95 30.75 -23.10
C ARG A 89 -27.46 30.04 -21.84
N ARG A 90 -27.78 28.75 -21.67
CA ARG A 90 -27.25 27.93 -20.58
C ARG A 90 -25.74 27.80 -20.66
N ALA A 91 -25.19 27.55 -21.85
CA ALA A 91 -23.74 27.45 -22.07
C ALA A 91 -23.01 28.74 -21.68
N ILE A 92 -23.54 29.92 -22.06
CA ILE A 92 -22.95 31.21 -21.66
C ILE A 92 -22.98 31.40 -20.14
N ARG A 93 -24.11 31.07 -19.48
CA ARG A 93 -24.21 31.17 -18.02
C ARG A 93 -23.26 30.21 -17.33
N PHE A 94 -23.22 28.96 -17.78
CA PHE A 94 -22.34 27.94 -17.23
C PHE A 94 -20.86 28.24 -17.45
N ALA A 95 -20.49 28.84 -18.57
CA ALA A 95 -19.11 29.30 -18.80
C ALA A 95 -18.65 30.35 -17.77
N ALA A 96 -19.56 31.24 -17.34
CA ALA A 96 -19.29 32.22 -16.30
C ALA A 96 -19.31 31.62 -14.87
N GLU A 97 -20.16 30.62 -14.63
CA GLU A 97 -20.28 29.95 -13.32
C GLU A 97 -19.18 28.89 -13.09
N HIS A 98 -18.69 28.25 -14.14
CA HIS A 98 -17.70 27.16 -14.10
C HIS A 98 -16.33 27.60 -14.61
N THR A 99 -15.75 28.59 -13.93
CA THR A 99 -14.32 28.90 -14.12
C THR A 99 -13.45 27.74 -13.61
N PHE A 100 -12.25 27.60 -14.16
CA PHE A 100 -11.31 26.57 -13.74
C PHE A 100 -11.02 26.64 -12.24
N GLU A 101 -10.85 27.85 -11.70
CA GLU A 101 -10.62 28.06 -10.27
C GLU A 101 -11.82 27.62 -9.42
N ALA A 102 -13.04 27.94 -9.83
CA ALA A 102 -14.25 27.51 -9.11
C ALA A 102 -14.34 25.98 -9.05
N VAL A 103 -14.09 25.31 -10.18
CA VAL A 103 -14.11 23.84 -10.26
C VAL A 103 -12.95 23.23 -9.48
N PHE A 104 -11.76 23.82 -9.56
CA PHE A 104 -10.60 23.40 -8.78
C PHE A 104 -10.90 23.44 -7.27
N ASN A 105 -11.52 24.52 -6.78
CA ASN A 105 -11.89 24.64 -5.37
C ASN A 105 -12.91 23.57 -4.96
N GLN A 106 -13.95 23.32 -5.77
CA GLN A 106 -14.91 22.24 -5.52
C GLN A 106 -14.24 20.86 -5.49
N TRP A 107 -13.32 20.61 -6.43
CA TRP A 107 -12.53 19.37 -6.46
C TRP A 107 -11.63 19.24 -5.23
N VAL A 108 -10.99 20.32 -4.79
CA VAL A 108 -10.16 20.34 -3.57
C VAL A 108 -11.01 20.00 -2.34
N GLU A 109 -12.20 20.57 -2.19
CA GLU A 109 -13.12 20.23 -1.09
C GLU A 109 -13.52 18.74 -1.13
N PHE A 110 -13.84 18.23 -2.32
CA PHE A 110 -14.12 16.80 -2.49
C PHE A 110 -12.91 15.94 -2.10
N ARG A 111 -11.69 16.39 -2.41
CA ARG A 111 -10.46 15.68 -2.05
C ARG A 111 -10.12 15.78 -0.56
N ARG A 112 -10.53 16.84 0.14
CA ARG A 112 -10.41 16.94 1.61
C ARG A 112 -11.15 15.82 2.33
N LEU A 113 -12.24 15.31 1.77
CA LEU A 113 -13.00 14.18 2.35
C LEU A 113 -12.18 12.89 2.46
N SER A 114 -11.14 12.72 1.64
CA SER A 114 -10.34 11.48 1.58
C SER A 114 -8.85 11.67 1.89
N LEU A 115 -8.32 12.88 1.72
CA LEU A 115 -6.92 13.21 1.94
C LEU A 115 -6.70 13.88 3.30
N LYS A 116 -5.70 13.41 4.04
CA LYS A 116 -5.29 14.04 5.30
C LYS A 116 -4.68 15.43 5.05
N GLU A 117 -4.95 16.36 5.96
CA GLU A 117 -4.30 17.67 5.99
C GLU A 117 -2.90 17.59 6.62
N GLY A 118 -1.99 18.46 6.19
CA GLY A 118 -0.66 18.56 6.76
C GLY A 118 0.37 19.16 5.80
N ARG A 119 1.41 19.81 6.34
CA ARG A 119 2.39 20.63 5.59
C ARG A 119 3.02 19.96 4.34
N GLN A 120 3.14 18.63 4.31
CA GLN A 120 3.69 17.87 3.18
C GLN A 120 2.67 16.87 2.58
N SER A 121 1.39 17.00 2.93
CA SER A 121 0.34 16.12 2.40
C SER A 121 0.13 16.35 0.91
N THR A 122 -0.46 15.36 0.24
CA THR A 122 -0.85 15.49 -1.17
C THR A 122 -1.72 16.73 -1.39
N LEU A 123 -2.64 17.03 -0.45
CA LEU A 123 -3.51 18.20 -0.53
C LEU A 123 -2.72 19.52 -0.49
N SER A 124 -1.78 19.67 0.45
CA SER A 124 -0.94 20.87 0.52
C SER A 124 -0.04 21.00 -0.71
N GLN A 125 0.41 19.89 -1.30
CA GLN A 125 1.16 19.92 -2.54
C GLN A 125 0.29 20.36 -3.73
N ILE A 126 -0.94 19.84 -3.83
CA ILE A 126 -1.93 20.27 -4.86
C ILE A 126 -2.12 21.77 -4.77
N LEU A 127 -2.51 22.29 -3.61
CA LEU A 127 -2.76 23.72 -3.41
C LEU A 127 -1.54 24.57 -3.76
N ARG A 128 -0.36 24.22 -3.23
CA ARG A 128 0.87 24.97 -3.47
C ARG A 128 1.25 25.01 -4.95
N ILE A 129 1.17 23.86 -5.63
CA ILE A 129 1.57 23.75 -7.05
C ILE A 129 0.53 24.43 -7.94
N PHE A 130 -0.77 24.21 -7.71
CA PHE A 130 -1.81 24.85 -8.50
C PHE A 130 -1.82 26.36 -8.34
N ASN A 131 -1.70 26.89 -7.12
CA ASN A 131 -1.65 28.34 -6.88
C ASN A 131 -0.43 28.99 -7.54
N LYS A 132 0.70 28.28 -7.58
CA LYS A 132 1.95 28.81 -8.16
C LYS A 132 1.98 28.70 -9.68
N ASP A 133 1.58 27.54 -10.22
CA ASP A 133 1.89 27.15 -11.59
C ASP A 133 0.66 27.04 -12.50
N VAL A 134 -0.56 26.93 -11.95
CA VAL A 134 -1.79 26.62 -12.71
C VAL A 134 -2.81 27.75 -12.71
N LEU A 135 -3.25 28.18 -11.53
CA LEU A 135 -4.28 29.20 -11.37
C LEU A 135 -3.92 30.55 -12.00
N PRO A 136 -2.65 31.02 -11.97
CA PRO A 136 -2.31 32.30 -12.62
C PRO A 136 -2.62 32.36 -14.12
N THR A 137 -2.64 31.21 -14.81
CA THR A 137 -2.90 31.13 -16.26
C THR A 137 -4.28 30.62 -16.61
N LEU A 138 -4.81 29.64 -15.85
CA LEU A 138 -6.07 28.98 -16.18
C LEU A 138 -7.24 29.42 -15.29
N GLY A 139 -6.99 30.02 -14.12
CA GLY A 139 -7.99 30.20 -13.06
C GLY A 139 -9.26 30.92 -13.52
N GLY A 140 -9.12 32.03 -14.24
CA GLY A 140 -10.24 32.82 -14.76
C GLY A 140 -10.88 32.30 -16.05
N ARG A 141 -10.32 31.26 -16.68
CA ARG A 141 -10.89 30.69 -17.92
C ARG A 141 -12.03 29.74 -17.57
N SER A 142 -13.03 29.69 -18.45
CA SER A 142 -14.10 28.69 -18.38
C SER A 142 -13.53 27.28 -18.56
N ILE A 143 -14.02 26.31 -17.79
CA ILE A 143 -13.56 24.91 -17.90
C ILE A 143 -13.87 24.29 -19.27
N TYR A 144 -14.90 24.79 -19.96
CA TYR A 144 -15.30 24.34 -21.29
C TYR A 144 -14.31 24.77 -22.39
N ASP A 145 -13.57 25.86 -22.16
CA ASP A 145 -12.66 26.45 -23.16
C ASP A 145 -11.24 25.87 -23.07
N ILE A 146 -10.95 25.05 -22.05
CA ILE A 146 -9.62 24.49 -21.83
C ILE A 146 -9.42 23.27 -22.72
N ASN A 147 -8.45 23.37 -23.62
CA ASN A 147 -8.09 22.29 -24.53
C ASN A 147 -6.78 21.60 -24.10
N ARG A 148 -6.42 20.51 -24.80
CA ARG A 148 -5.20 19.75 -24.54
C ARG A 148 -3.93 20.59 -24.72
N HIS A 149 -3.89 21.46 -25.72
CA HIS A 149 -2.73 22.31 -26.01
C HIS A 149 -2.48 23.32 -24.88
N ASP A 150 -3.53 23.92 -24.32
CA ASP A 150 -3.40 24.82 -23.16
C ASP A 150 -2.70 24.13 -21.97
N LEU A 151 -3.04 22.86 -21.72
CA LEU A 151 -2.44 22.08 -20.65
C LEU A 151 -0.98 21.70 -20.98
N LEU A 152 -0.69 21.38 -22.23
CA LEU A 152 0.67 21.06 -22.68
C LEU A 152 1.59 22.26 -22.60
N ASP A 153 1.14 23.45 -23.00
CA ASP A 153 1.91 24.69 -22.90
C ASP A 153 2.26 25.00 -21.45
N LEU A 154 1.31 24.79 -20.54
CA LEU A 154 1.52 24.97 -19.11
C LEU A 154 2.53 23.97 -18.55
N LEU A 155 2.35 22.67 -18.87
CA LEU A 155 3.27 21.62 -18.44
C LEU A 155 4.67 21.83 -19.00
N SER A 156 4.79 22.27 -20.25
CA SER A 156 6.07 22.55 -20.91
C SER A 156 6.86 23.63 -20.16
N ARG A 157 6.20 24.69 -19.66
CA ARG A 157 6.85 25.71 -18.81
C ARG A 157 7.37 25.11 -17.50
N ILE A 158 6.63 24.18 -16.89
CA ILE A 158 7.06 23.46 -15.68
C ILE A 158 8.25 22.53 -15.97
N GLU A 159 8.32 21.96 -17.16
CA GLU A 159 9.42 21.08 -17.54
C GLU A 159 10.68 21.85 -17.94
N GLN A 160 10.55 22.99 -18.62
CA GLN A 160 11.66 23.88 -18.97
C GLN A 160 12.43 24.37 -17.74
N ARG A 161 11.75 24.60 -16.60
CA ARG A 161 12.40 24.89 -15.30
C ARG A 161 13.03 23.66 -14.62
N LYS A 162 13.12 22.52 -15.30
CA LYS A 162 13.63 21.23 -14.81
C LYS A 162 12.83 20.62 -13.65
N ALA A 163 11.56 20.99 -13.46
CA ALA A 163 10.71 20.46 -12.40
C ALA A 163 9.85 19.27 -12.87
N LEU A 164 10.50 18.23 -13.42
CA LEU A 164 9.83 17.10 -14.08
C LEU A 164 8.89 16.30 -13.16
N THR A 165 9.26 16.15 -11.88
CA THR A 165 8.40 15.48 -10.88
C THR A 165 7.16 16.30 -10.54
N THR A 166 7.24 17.63 -10.62
CA THR A 166 6.07 18.51 -10.48
C THR A 166 5.17 18.39 -11.70
N ALA A 167 5.74 18.36 -12.91
CA ALA A 167 4.97 18.21 -14.15
C ALA A 167 4.16 16.90 -14.17
N GLU A 168 4.77 15.77 -13.78
CA GLU A 168 4.06 14.48 -13.67
C GLU A 168 2.90 14.55 -12.66
N LYS A 169 3.12 15.15 -11.49
CA LYS A 169 2.04 15.33 -10.50
C LYS A 169 0.92 16.20 -11.06
N CYS A 170 1.26 17.29 -11.75
CA CYS A 170 0.28 18.13 -12.44
C CYS A 170 -0.53 17.34 -13.46
N ARG A 171 0.10 16.53 -14.34
CA ARG A 171 -0.61 15.63 -15.28
C ARG A 171 -1.62 14.73 -14.57
N THR A 172 -1.16 14.08 -13.50
CA THR A 172 -1.99 13.18 -12.69
C THR A 172 -3.18 13.92 -12.07
N TRP A 173 -2.94 15.11 -11.52
CA TRP A 173 -3.96 15.92 -10.87
C TRP A 173 -4.92 16.58 -11.86
N PHE A 174 -4.46 17.02 -13.03
CA PHE A 174 -5.32 17.49 -14.11
C PHE A 174 -6.28 16.39 -14.54
N ASN A 175 -5.77 15.18 -14.81
CA ASN A 175 -6.62 14.06 -15.18
C ASN A 175 -7.66 13.76 -14.08
N GLN A 176 -7.26 13.77 -12.81
CA GLN A 176 -8.19 13.59 -11.68
C GLN A 176 -9.23 14.72 -11.54
N LEU A 177 -8.85 15.96 -11.80
CA LEU A 177 -9.73 17.12 -11.74
C LEU A 177 -10.75 17.09 -12.87
N PHE A 178 -10.31 16.89 -14.11
CA PHE A 178 -11.21 16.84 -15.25
C PHE A 178 -12.12 15.60 -15.23
N ARG A 179 -11.66 14.45 -14.71
CA ARG A 179 -12.55 13.31 -14.45
C ARG A 179 -13.62 13.60 -13.40
N TYR A 180 -13.30 14.38 -12.38
CA TYR A 180 -14.30 14.85 -11.42
C TYR A 180 -15.28 15.84 -12.08
N ALA A 181 -14.75 16.78 -12.86
CA ALA A 181 -15.53 17.77 -13.58
C ALA A 181 -16.53 17.13 -14.56
N LEU A 182 -16.11 16.10 -15.31
CA LEU A 182 -16.98 15.35 -16.23
C LEU A 182 -18.24 14.78 -15.57
N VAL A 183 -18.15 14.43 -14.28
CA VAL A 183 -19.30 13.87 -13.53
C VAL A 183 -20.14 14.96 -12.88
N LYS A 184 -19.52 16.07 -12.48
CA LYS A 184 -20.17 17.12 -11.69
C LYS A 184 -20.71 18.29 -12.50
N ILE A 185 -20.16 18.55 -13.68
CA ILE A 185 -20.47 19.71 -14.50
C ILE A 185 -21.27 19.26 -15.71
N GLU A 186 -22.42 19.88 -15.93
CA GLU A 186 -23.28 19.61 -17.07
C GLU A 186 -22.61 20.08 -18.38
N GLY A 187 -22.64 19.25 -19.42
CA GLY A 187 -22.15 19.61 -20.75
C GLY A 187 -20.64 19.54 -20.96
N LEU A 188 -19.86 19.08 -19.98
CA LEU A 188 -18.46 18.74 -20.21
C LEU A 188 -18.39 17.30 -20.72
N GLU A 189 -17.98 17.13 -21.98
CA GLU A 189 -18.02 15.81 -22.66
C GLU A 189 -16.66 15.11 -22.68
N HIS A 190 -15.56 15.89 -22.68
CA HIS A 190 -14.21 15.37 -22.90
C HIS A 190 -13.24 15.79 -21.81
N ASN A 191 -12.28 14.92 -21.51
CA ASN A 191 -11.17 15.24 -20.61
C ASN A 191 -9.95 15.71 -21.43
N PRO A 192 -9.61 17.01 -21.43
CA PRO A 192 -8.45 17.52 -22.15
C PRO A 192 -7.12 17.04 -21.56
N ALA A 193 -7.13 16.53 -20.32
CA ALA A 193 -5.95 16.02 -19.63
C ALA A 193 -5.70 14.51 -19.83
N SER A 194 -6.49 13.85 -20.68
CA SER A 194 -6.19 12.48 -21.12
C SER A 194 -4.94 12.46 -21.99
N ASP A 195 -4.11 11.44 -21.78
CA ASP A 195 -2.93 11.09 -22.61
C ASP A 195 -1.81 12.14 -22.65
N LEU A 196 -1.78 13.07 -21.67
CA LEU A 196 -0.71 14.08 -21.54
C LEU A 196 0.67 13.49 -21.20
N ASP A 197 0.71 12.22 -20.82
CA ASP A 197 1.92 11.46 -20.51
C ASP A 197 2.67 11.00 -21.76
N VAL A 198 1.99 10.86 -22.90
CA VAL A 198 2.59 10.41 -24.19
C VAL A 198 3.70 11.35 -24.66
N VAL A 199 3.57 12.64 -24.38
CA VAL A 199 4.53 13.68 -24.78
C VAL A 199 5.38 14.17 -23.60
N ALA A 200 5.37 13.45 -22.47
CA ALA A 200 6.15 13.84 -21.31
C ALA A 200 7.65 13.68 -21.56
N LEU A 201 8.44 14.67 -21.13
CA LEU A 201 9.89 14.55 -21.18
C LEU A 201 10.36 13.39 -20.29
N PRO A 202 11.31 12.56 -20.78
CA PRO A 202 11.83 11.46 -20.01
C PRO A 202 12.52 12.00 -18.76
N LYS A 203 12.20 11.39 -17.62
CA LYS A 203 12.87 11.74 -16.37
C LYS A 203 14.29 11.21 -16.38
N PRO A 204 15.22 11.89 -15.66
CA PRO A 204 16.49 11.27 -15.34
C PRO A 204 16.27 9.95 -14.58
N PRO A 205 17.21 9.00 -14.66
CA PRO A 205 17.16 7.76 -13.89
C PRO A 205 16.87 8.04 -12.41
N VAL A 206 16.07 7.19 -11.78
CA VAL A 206 15.70 7.34 -10.37
C VAL A 206 16.96 7.23 -9.52
N THR A 207 17.39 8.36 -8.93
CA THR A 207 18.40 8.35 -7.87
C THR A 207 17.75 7.87 -6.58
N HIS A 208 18.10 6.66 -6.17
CA HIS A 208 17.70 6.13 -4.87
C HIS A 208 18.32 6.96 -3.73
N ASN A 209 17.64 7.02 -2.59
CA ASN A 209 18.20 7.68 -1.41
C ASN A 209 19.52 7.01 -1.03
N PRO A 210 20.58 7.79 -0.71
CA PRO A 210 21.85 7.21 -0.34
C PRO A 210 21.71 6.45 0.98
N PHE A 211 22.35 5.29 1.05
CA PHE A 211 22.33 4.36 2.16
C PHE A 211 23.71 3.74 2.32
N LEU A 212 24.01 3.26 3.52
CA LEU A 212 25.31 2.68 3.83
C LEU A 212 25.33 1.18 3.59
N ARG A 213 26.50 0.65 3.27
CA ARG A 213 26.81 -0.78 3.31
C ARG A 213 27.30 -1.19 4.70
N MET A 214 27.37 -2.50 4.92
CA MET A 214 27.66 -3.07 6.23
C MET A 214 29.05 -2.67 6.76
N ASP A 215 30.03 -2.52 5.88
CA ASP A 215 31.40 -2.08 6.14
C ASP A 215 31.51 -0.60 6.55
N GLU A 216 30.55 0.23 6.18
CA GLU A 216 30.50 1.66 6.52
C GLU A 216 29.81 1.92 7.89
N LEU A 217 29.06 0.94 8.41
CA LEU A 217 28.35 1.05 9.69
C LEU A 217 29.24 1.31 10.91
N PRO A 218 30.43 0.69 11.07
CA PRO A 218 31.32 0.97 12.19
C PRO A 218 31.67 2.46 12.31
N ALA A 219 32.01 3.10 11.18
CA ALA A 219 32.32 4.53 11.14
C ALA A 219 31.11 5.38 11.56
N LEU A 220 29.91 5.02 11.10
CA LEU A 220 28.67 5.68 11.51
C LEU A 220 28.42 5.53 13.01
N MET A 221 28.63 4.34 13.58
CA MET A 221 28.40 4.08 15.01
C MET A 221 29.35 4.91 15.89
N VAL A 222 30.61 5.07 15.48
CA VAL A 222 31.57 5.95 16.16
C VAL A 222 31.16 7.41 16.05
N ALA A 223 30.78 7.87 14.85
CA ALA A 223 30.31 9.23 14.61
C ALA A 223 29.06 9.55 15.45
N LEU A 224 28.10 8.63 15.50
CA LEU A 224 26.87 8.77 16.27
C LEU A 224 27.14 8.86 17.78
N ARG A 225 28.12 8.12 18.30
CA ARG A 225 28.52 8.21 19.72
C ARG A 225 29.12 9.57 20.05
N LYS A 226 29.99 10.09 19.18
CA LYS A 226 30.70 11.37 19.34
C LYS A 226 29.86 12.60 19.01
N TYR A 227 28.67 12.42 18.44
CA TYR A 227 27.82 13.54 18.04
C TYR A 227 27.39 14.40 19.24
N GLY A 228 27.89 15.63 19.29
CA GLY A 228 27.65 16.62 20.35
C GLY A 228 26.33 17.40 20.23
N GLY A 229 25.39 16.98 19.38
CA GLY A 229 24.07 17.59 19.31
C GLY A 229 23.14 17.15 20.44
N ALA A 230 21.86 17.54 20.35
CA ALA A 230 20.86 17.18 21.35
C ALA A 230 20.76 15.66 21.58
N SER A 231 20.77 15.23 22.85
CA SER A 231 20.75 13.80 23.24
C SER A 231 19.57 13.05 22.62
N GLN A 232 18.37 13.64 22.66
CA GLN A 232 17.16 13.09 22.04
C GLN A 232 17.33 12.83 20.52
N THR A 233 18.07 13.68 19.80
CA THR A 233 18.31 13.49 18.36
C THR A 233 19.27 12.33 18.11
N ARG A 234 20.33 12.21 18.93
CA ARG A 234 21.28 11.10 18.88
C ARG A 234 20.61 9.77 19.18
N LEU A 235 19.82 9.72 20.26
CA LEU A 235 19.05 8.54 20.66
C LEU A 235 17.98 8.19 19.62
N GLY A 236 17.33 9.18 19.00
CA GLY A 236 16.39 8.95 17.91
C GLY A 236 17.03 8.30 16.68
N LEU A 237 18.22 8.74 16.27
CA LEU A 237 18.98 8.08 15.18
C LEU A 237 19.39 6.66 15.56
N ARG A 238 19.86 6.43 16.80
CA ARG A 238 20.23 5.08 17.27
C ARG A 238 19.00 4.16 17.32
N LEU A 239 17.86 4.66 17.80
CA LEU A 239 16.61 3.90 17.85
C LEU A 239 16.11 3.55 16.44
N LEU A 240 16.27 4.44 15.45
CA LEU A 240 15.97 4.12 14.05
C LEU A 240 16.83 2.98 13.52
N LEU A 241 18.14 3.00 13.80
CA LEU A 241 19.04 1.91 13.41
C LEU A 241 18.67 0.59 14.07
N LEU A 242 18.25 0.62 15.34
CA LEU A 242 17.90 -0.57 16.12
C LEU A 242 16.53 -1.15 15.78
N THR A 243 15.62 -0.37 15.19
CA THR A 243 14.22 -0.80 14.97
C THR A 243 13.81 -0.82 13.51
N GLY A 244 14.47 -0.05 12.64
CA GLY A 244 14.12 0.04 11.22
C GLY A 244 12.78 0.71 10.92
N VAL A 245 12.12 1.34 11.90
CA VAL A 245 10.87 2.08 11.67
C VAL A 245 11.09 3.29 10.77
N ARG A 246 10.01 3.83 10.19
CA ARG A 246 10.12 5.07 9.41
C ARG A 246 10.37 6.26 10.32
N THR A 247 11.11 7.25 9.83
CA THR A 247 11.29 8.54 10.51
C THR A 247 9.95 9.18 10.91
N GLY A 248 8.92 9.06 10.07
CA GLY A 248 7.57 9.52 10.38
C GLY A 248 6.93 8.83 11.58
N GLU A 249 7.12 7.51 11.69
CA GLU A 249 6.60 6.67 12.78
C GLU A 249 7.31 7.01 14.10
N LEU A 250 8.64 7.10 14.10
CA LEU A 250 9.44 7.55 15.26
C LEU A 250 9.01 8.93 15.77
N ARG A 251 8.80 9.88 14.87
CA ARG A 251 8.38 11.24 15.25
C ARG A 251 6.97 11.29 15.84
N LEU A 252 6.12 10.32 15.53
CA LEU A 252 4.75 10.23 16.02
C LEU A 252 4.62 9.25 17.21
N ALA A 253 5.74 8.70 17.69
CA ALA A 253 5.77 7.82 18.84
C ALA A 253 5.25 8.57 20.08
N THR A 254 4.28 7.97 20.75
CA THR A 254 3.75 8.44 22.04
C THR A 254 4.14 7.43 23.13
N PRO A 255 4.28 7.88 24.40
CA PRO A 255 4.73 7.01 25.50
C PRO A 255 3.91 5.73 25.67
N ASP A 256 2.59 5.79 25.46
CA ASP A 256 1.63 4.69 25.58
C ASP A 256 1.82 3.56 24.55
N GLN A 257 2.59 3.78 23.49
CA GLN A 257 2.82 2.77 22.45
C GLN A 257 3.85 1.71 22.86
N PHE A 258 4.57 1.90 23.96
CA PHE A 258 5.69 1.05 24.37
C PHE A 258 5.28 0.11 25.51
N ASP A 259 5.20 -1.18 25.22
CA ASP A 259 5.03 -2.24 26.22
C ASP A 259 6.43 -2.72 26.64
N LEU A 260 6.90 -2.21 27.78
CA LEU A 260 8.25 -2.50 28.29
C LEU A 260 8.38 -3.94 28.81
N GLU A 261 7.29 -4.54 29.29
CA GLU A 261 7.27 -5.91 29.81
C GLU A 261 7.41 -6.92 28.66
N LYS A 262 6.61 -6.75 27.61
CA LYS A 262 6.68 -7.61 26.40
C LYS A 262 7.81 -7.20 25.45
N ARG A 263 8.49 -6.08 25.74
CA ARG A 263 9.53 -5.45 24.91
C ARG A 263 9.04 -5.23 23.48
N LEU A 264 7.88 -4.60 23.35
CA LEU A 264 7.23 -4.33 22.07
C LEU A 264 6.94 -2.84 21.93
N TRP A 265 7.09 -2.34 20.72
CA TRP A 265 6.55 -1.06 20.32
C TRP A 265 5.37 -1.29 19.37
N VAL A 266 4.18 -0.90 19.81
CA VAL A 266 2.90 -1.09 19.13
C VAL A 266 2.51 0.20 18.43
N ILE A 267 2.80 0.30 17.14
CA ILE A 267 2.53 1.50 16.35
C ILE A 267 1.11 1.43 15.77
N PRO A 268 0.23 2.41 16.05
CA PRO A 268 -1.13 2.42 15.51
C PRO A 268 -1.16 2.41 13.98
N ALA A 269 -2.10 1.65 13.40
CA ALA A 269 -2.29 1.54 11.95
C ALA A 269 -2.50 2.91 11.27
N GLU A 270 -3.11 3.85 11.99
CA GLU A 270 -3.36 5.23 11.56
C GLU A 270 -2.09 6.05 11.29
N VAL A 271 -0.96 5.66 11.88
CA VAL A 271 0.34 6.32 11.75
C VAL A 271 1.16 5.71 10.61
N VAL A 272 1.03 4.40 10.38
CA VAL A 272 1.80 3.65 9.39
C VAL A 272 1.24 3.90 7.99
N LYS A 273 2.04 4.53 7.12
CA LYS A 273 1.63 4.94 5.77
C LYS A 273 1.02 3.80 4.94
N GLN A 274 1.52 2.58 5.07
CA GLN A 274 1.02 1.43 4.33
C GLN A 274 -0.33 0.94 4.87
N LEU A 275 -0.50 0.91 6.18
CA LEU A 275 -1.76 0.52 6.81
C LEU A 275 -2.86 1.56 6.56
N GLN A 276 -2.50 2.85 6.51
CA GLN A 276 -3.41 3.91 6.06
C GLN A 276 -4.00 3.66 4.66
N LEU A 277 -3.25 3.04 3.73
CA LEU A 277 -3.79 2.69 2.41
C LEU A 277 -4.81 1.54 2.51
N ALA A 278 -4.59 0.58 3.41
CA ALA A 278 -5.53 -0.51 3.65
C ALA A 278 -6.83 -0.02 4.32
N MET A 279 -6.74 0.98 5.21
CA MET A 279 -7.89 1.62 5.87
C MET A 279 -8.77 2.43 4.92
N ARG A 280 -8.26 2.80 3.75
CA ARG A 280 -9.01 3.55 2.72
C ARG A 280 -9.80 2.67 1.77
N LYS A 281 -9.69 1.34 1.86
CA LYS A 281 -10.45 0.43 1.00
C LYS A 281 -11.91 0.36 1.48
N PRO A 282 -12.91 0.53 0.58
CA PRO A 282 -14.31 0.46 0.96
C PRO A 282 -14.64 -0.92 1.55
N GLY A 283 -15.38 -0.94 2.66
CA GLY A 283 -15.77 -2.16 3.36
C GLY A 283 -14.87 -2.61 4.52
N LYS A 284 -13.74 -1.94 4.79
CA LYS A 284 -12.93 -2.20 6.00
C LYS A 284 -13.09 -1.08 7.02
N GLN A 285 -13.64 -1.41 8.19
CA GLN A 285 -13.66 -0.49 9.33
C GLN A 285 -12.23 -0.25 9.81
N THR A 286 -11.91 1.01 10.11
CA THR A 286 -10.65 1.50 10.72
C THR A 286 -10.16 0.61 11.87
N GLN A 287 -11.09 0.05 12.65
CA GLN A 287 -10.83 -0.76 13.84
C GLN A 287 -10.33 -2.18 13.55
N ASN A 288 -10.44 -2.68 12.31
CA ASN A 288 -10.08 -4.08 11.96
C ASN A 288 -8.67 -4.22 11.36
N VAL A 289 -7.87 -3.13 11.32
CA VAL A 289 -6.49 -3.19 10.82
C VAL A 289 -5.54 -3.34 12.02
N PRO A 290 -4.81 -4.48 12.14
CA PRO A 290 -3.95 -4.71 13.29
C PRO A 290 -2.81 -3.67 13.34
N PRO A 291 -2.34 -3.31 14.56
CA PRO A 291 -1.23 -2.38 14.71
C PRO A 291 0.07 -2.97 14.16
N TYR A 292 1.02 -2.10 13.87
CA TYR A 292 2.35 -2.51 13.46
C TYR A 292 3.22 -2.77 14.70
N ILE A 293 3.58 -4.05 14.90
CA ILE A 293 4.33 -4.50 16.07
C ILE A 293 5.81 -4.57 15.75
N VAL A 294 6.62 -3.89 16.55
CA VAL A 294 8.08 -3.80 16.43
C VAL A 294 8.71 -4.39 17.69
N PRO A 295 9.43 -5.52 17.62
CA PRO A 295 10.16 -6.04 18.77
C PRO A 295 11.32 -5.12 19.13
N LEU A 296 11.51 -4.88 20.43
CA LEU A 296 12.60 -4.07 20.95
C LEU A 296 13.73 -4.98 21.43
N SER A 297 14.94 -4.77 20.89
CA SER A 297 16.16 -5.31 21.46
C SER A 297 16.46 -4.70 22.83
N VAL A 298 17.33 -5.31 23.62
CA VAL A 298 17.76 -4.79 24.94
C VAL A 298 18.26 -3.35 24.82
N GLN A 299 19.08 -3.07 23.81
CA GLN A 299 19.61 -1.74 23.50
C GLN A 299 18.50 -0.74 23.17
N ALA A 300 17.49 -1.14 22.38
CA ALA A 300 16.38 -0.28 22.04
C ALA A 300 15.51 0.00 23.28
N LEU A 301 15.29 -1.02 24.12
CA LEU A 301 14.54 -0.91 25.35
C LEU A 301 15.21 0.06 26.34
N GLU A 302 16.53 0.02 26.49
CA GLU A 302 17.29 0.97 27.32
C GLU A 302 17.09 2.42 26.86
N ILE A 303 17.16 2.66 25.54
CA ILE A 303 16.91 3.98 24.96
C ILE A 303 15.48 4.43 25.26
N VAL A 304 14.49 3.55 25.04
CA VAL A 304 13.08 3.87 25.28
C VAL A 304 12.84 4.17 26.76
N ARG A 305 13.34 3.34 27.68
CA ARG A 305 13.24 3.57 29.14
C ARG A 305 13.83 4.91 29.53
N HIS A 306 15.07 5.18 29.12
CA HIS A 306 15.72 6.46 29.38
C HIS A 306 14.90 7.64 28.83
N MET A 307 14.35 7.51 27.62
CA MET A 307 13.52 8.56 27.03
C MET A 307 12.19 8.74 27.78
N LEU A 308 11.56 7.66 28.25
CA LEU A 308 10.31 7.70 29.03
C LEU A 308 10.51 8.37 30.39
N ASP A 309 11.63 8.10 31.07
CA ASP A 309 11.98 8.72 32.35
C ASP A 309 12.17 10.26 32.24
N GLN A 310 12.40 10.77 31.03
CA GLN A 310 12.55 12.19 30.74
C GLN A 310 11.25 12.85 30.22
N VAL A 311 10.17 12.09 30.05
CA VAL A 311 8.89 12.64 29.58
C VAL A 311 8.24 13.45 30.70
N VAL A 312 7.87 14.68 30.39
CA VAL A 312 7.12 15.56 31.31
C VAL A 312 5.62 15.54 30.99
N PRO A 313 4.72 15.84 31.94
CA PRO A 313 3.28 15.77 31.72
C PRO A 313 2.74 16.59 30.54
N ALA A 314 3.38 17.72 30.21
CA ALA A 314 3.00 18.57 29.08
C ALA A 314 3.45 18.04 27.70
N GLN A 315 4.21 16.94 27.67
CA GLN A 315 4.80 16.37 26.47
C GLN A 315 3.94 15.25 25.89
N ARG A 316 3.47 15.42 24.65
CA ARG A 316 2.64 14.42 23.97
C ARG A 316 3.44 13.30 23.29
N TYR A 317 4.60 13.63 22.73
CA TYR A 317 5.40 12.70 21.91
C TYR A 317 6.66 12.30 22.64
N LEU A 318 7.15 11.07 22.43
CA LEU A 318 8.45 10.64 22.98
C LEU A 318 9.60 11.53 22.46
N PHE A 319 9.50 11.96 21.20
CA PHE A 319 10.42 12.89 20.55
C PHE A 319 9.79 14.28 20.36
N ALA A 320 9.81 15.09 21.41
CA ALA A 320 9.22 16.42 21.44
C ALA A 320 10.10 17.54 20.86
N HIS A 321 9.49 18.64 20.44
CA HIS A 321 10.20 19.82 19.94
C HIS A 321 10.83 20.60 21.09
N ARG A 322 12.07 21.10 20.87
CA ARG A 322 12.90 21.76 21.90
C ARG A 322 12.25 22.94 22.62
N SER A 323 11.34 23.67 21.95
CA SER A 323 10.71 24.89 22.48
C SER A 323 9.21 24.75 22.71
N ASP A 324 8.60 23.66 22.21
CA ASP A 324 7.16 23.47 22.28
C ASP A 324 6.88 21.98 22.46
N LEU A 325 6.70 21.57 23.72
CA LEU A 325 6.59 20.17 24.11
C LEU A 325 5.31 19.49 23.62
N SER A 326 4.30 20.28 23.23
CA SER A 326 3.08 19.77 22.58
C SER A 326 3.35 19.26 21.16
N LYS A 327 4.44 19.72 20.53
CA LYS A 327 4.83 19.37 19.17
C LYS A 327 5.93 18.33 19.17
N ARG A 328 5.96 17.50 18.13
CA ARG A 328 7.04 16.56 17.83
C ARG A 328 8.25 17.25 17.19
N ILE A 329 9.42 16.61 17.20
CA ILE A 329 10.59 17.06 16.44
C ILE A 329 10.25 17.24 14.94
N SER A 330 10.98 18.15 14.29
CA SER A 330 10.80 18.39 12.86
C SER A 330 11.24 17.19 12.01
N GLU A 331 10.76 17.12 10.77
CA GLU A 331 11.17 16.07 9.82
C GLU A 331 12.66 16.12 9.51
N ASN A 332 13.21 17.32 9.51
CA ASN A 332 14.60 17.59 9.16
C ASN A 332 15.54 17.42 10.35
N THR A 333 15.05 17.26 11.58
CA THR A 333 15.90 17.21 12.78
C THR A 333 16.93 16.08 12.70
N LEU A 334 16.50 14.88 12.30
CA LEU A 334 17.37 13.70 12.17
C LEU A 334 18.30 13.81 10.96
N ASN A 335 17.79 14.22 9.79
CA ASN A 335 18.61 14.44 8.60
C ASN A 335 19.65 15.56 8.80
N GLY A 336 19.29 16.62 9.53
CA GLY A 336 20.21 17.70 9.88
C GLY A 336 21.31 17.28 10.86
N ALA A 337 21.05 16.26 11.70
CA ALA A 337 22.09 15.64 12.51
C ALA A 337 23.03 14.78 11.66
N LEU A 338 22.50 13.97 10.74
CA LEU A 338 23.31 13.18 9.79
C LEU A 338 24.22 14.08 8.93
N ARG A 339 23.68 15.20 8.42
CA ARG A 339 24.46 16.21 7.69
C ARG A 339 25.62 16.77 8.53
N ARG A 340 25.37 17.12 9.79
CA ARG A 340 26.40 17.62 10.70
C ARG A 340 27.46 16.58 11.07
N MET A 341 27.13 15.29 10.99
CA MET A 341 28.09 14.19 11.16
C MET A 341 28.89 13.88 9.88
N GLY A 342 28.67 14.58 8.78
CA GLY A 342 29.36 14.37 7.51
C GLY A 342 28.64 13.44 6.51
N TYR A 343 27.42 13.00 6.80
CA TYR A 343 26.69 12.01 5.99
C TYR A 343 25.66 12.64 5.02
N ALA A 344 25.83 13.90 4.63
CA ALA A 344 24.83 14.65 3.87
C ALA A 344 24.37 13.95 2.57
N ASP A 345 25.32 13.37 1.85
CA ASP A 345 25.11 12.69 0.56
C ASP A 345 25.28 11.17 0.65
N GLN A 346 25.54 10.64 1.85
CA GLN A 346 25.82 9.22 2.09
C GLN A 346 24.69 8.50 2.82
N LEU A 347 23.98 9.20 3.71
CA LEU A 347 22.91 8.59 4.49
C LEU A 347 21.78 9.58 4.79
N THR A 348 20.56 9.15 4.49
CA THR A 348 19.34 9.84 4.92
C THR A 348 18.59 8.99 5.94
N GLY A 349 17.67 9.59 6.70
CA GLY A 349 16.78 8.83 7.59
C GLY A 349 15.91 7.80 6.85
N HIS A 350 15.67 7.98 5.54
CA HIS A 350 15.06 6.93 4.71
C HIS A 350 16.08 5.86 4.29
N GLY A 351 17.29 6.29 3.93
CA GLY A 351 18.43 5.42 3.61
C GLY A 351 18.82 4.47 4.74
N MET A 352 18.61 4.83 6.01
CA MET A 352 18.82 3.94 7.15
C MET A 352 18.01 2.63 7.03
N ARG A 353 16.80 2.69 6.49
CA ARG A 353 15.98 1.50 6.29
C ARG A 353 16.50 0.62 5.16
N ALA A 354 17.01 1.23 4.10
CA ALA A 354 17.69 0.49 3.03
C ALA A 354 18.98 -0.14 3.53
N THR A 355 19.72 0.56 4.41
CA THR A 355 20.92 0.05 5.09
C THR A 355 20.59 -1.21 5.89
N ILE A 356 19.59 -1.14 6.79
CA ILE A 356 19.14 -2.28 7.61
C ILE A 356 18.63 -3.42 6.73
N SER A 357 17.79 -3.12 5.73
CA SER A 357 17.26 -4.13 4.80
C SER A 357 18.40 -4.87 4.13
N THR A 358 19.36 -4.14 3.57
CA THR A 358 20.48 -4.71 2.84
C THR A 358 21.34 -5.55 3.77
N ALA A 359 21.74 -5.01 4.91
CA ALA A 359 22.59 -5.71 5.87
C ALA A 359 21.94 -7.01 6.40
N LEU A 360 20.65 -6.98 6.76
CA LEU A 360 19.96 -8.17 7.26
C LEU A 360 19.80 -9.26 6.17
N ASN A 361 19.62 -8.86 4.91
CA ASN A 361 19.59 -9.82 3.79
C ASN A 361 21.00 -10.39 3.51
N GLU A 362 22.05 -9.57 3.57
CA GLU A 362 23.45 -9.99 3.40
C GLU A 362 23.91 -10.95 4.53
N ILE A 363 23.42 -10.75 5.76
CA ILE A 363 23.64 -11.67 6.89
C ILE A 363 22.93 -13.02 6.68
N GLY A 364 21.90 -13.08 5.82
CA GLY A 364 21.20 -14.31 5.46
C GLY A 364 19.87 -14.52 6.17
N TYR A 365 19.27 -13.49 6.77
CA TYR A 365 17.94 -13.62 7.37
C TYR A 365 16.84 -13.81 6.31
N PRO A 366 15.77 -14.56 6.62
CA PRO A 366 14.63 -14.71 5.72
C PRO A 366 14.02 -13.36 5.33
N LYS A 367 13.89 -13.11 4.02
CA LYS A 367 13.33 -11.86 3.46
C LYS A 367 11.97 -11.49 4.06
N VAL A 368 11.13 -12.48 4.36
CA VAL A 368 9.81 -12.28 4.98
C VAL A 368 9.92 -11.60 6.35
N TRP A 369 10.94 -11.94 7.15
CA TRP A 369 11.16 -11.33 8.46
C TRP A 369 11.65 -9.89 8.32
N VAL A 370 12.57 -9.65 7.38
CA VAL A 370 13.10 -8.31 7.08
C VAL A 370 11.99 -7.37 6.56
N ASP A 371 11.19 -7.84 5.62
CA ASP A 371 10.07 -7.07 5.07
C ASP A 371 8.98 -6.80 6.11
N ALA A 372 8.68 -7.77 6.98
CA ALA A 372 7.76 -7.59 8.10
C ALA A 372 8.30 -6.55 9.11
N GLN A 373 9.61 -6.58 9.42
CA GLN A 373 10.30 -5.64 10.31
C GLN A 373 10.44 -4.23 9.74
N LEU A 374 10.37 -4.08 8.42
CA LEU A 374 10.39 -2.77 7.80
C LEU A 374 8.97 -2.30 7.51
N SER A 375 7.93 -3.09 7.73
CA SER A 375 6.59 -2.78 7.22
C SER A 375 6.71 -2.45 5.73
N HIS A 376 7.16 -3.41 4.92
CA HIS A 376 7.11 -3.34 3.46
C HIS A 376 5.81 -4.02 2.99
N ALA A 377 5.06 -3.34 2.13
CA ALA A 377 3.88 -3.90 1.49
C ALA A 377 4.37 -4.61 0.24
N ASP A 378 4.08 -5.91 0.14
CA ASP A 378 4.31 -6.67 -1.07
C ASP A 378 3.44 -6.08 -2.19
N PRO A 379 4.02 -5.52 -3.27
CA PRO A 379 3.25 -4.90 -4.35
C PRO A 379 2.30 -5.90 -5.03
N ASP A 380 2.60 -7.20 -4.99
CA ASP A 380 1.86 -8.23 -5.72
C ASP A 380 0.75 -8.91 -4.90
N LYS A 381 0.54 -8.54 -3.62
CA LYS A 381 -0.45 -9.20 -2.75
C LYS A 381 -1.38 -8.25 -2.02
N VAL A 382 -2.68 -8.44 -2.23
CA VAL A 382 -3.80 -7.82 -1.49
C VAL A 382 -3.77 -8.16 0.03
N SER A 383 -2.94 -9.13 0.44
CA SER A 383 -2.76 -9.63 1.81
C SER A 383 -1.79 -8.83 2.70
N ALA A 384 -1.22 -7.71 2.23
CA ALA A 384 -0.20 -6.95 2.97
C ALA A 384 -0.63 -6.47 4.38
N ALA A 385 -1.94 -6.44 4.68
CA ALA A 385 -2.45 -5.99 5.98
C ALA A 385 -2.32 -7.01 7.13
N TYR A 386 -2.01 -8.29 6.84
CA TYR A 386 -2.03 -9.37 7.85
C TYR A 386 -0.64 -9.78 8.39
N ASN A 387 0.45 -9.27 7.82
CA ASN A 387 1.79 -9.81 8.06
C ASN A 387 2.57 -9.13 9.21
N HIS A 388 1.99 -8.15 9.90
CA HIS A 388 2.72 -7.35 10.90
C HIS A 388 2.78 -7.98 12.30
N ALA A 389 1.84 -8.86 12.64
CA ALA A 389 1.84 -9.64 13.87
C ALA A 389 2.46 -11.04 13.68
N GLU A 390 2.67 -11.46 12.43
CA GLU A 390 3.39 -12.71 12.15
C GLU A 390 4.89 -12.55 12.43
N TYR A 391 5.51 -13.64 12.88
CA TYR A 391 6.95 -13.77 13.12
C TYR A 391 7.56 -12.84 14.19
N VAL A 392 6.78 -12.31 15.15
CA VAL A 392 7.29 -11.38 16.17
C VAL A 392 8.48 -11.97 16.94
N GLU A 393 8.42 -13.24 17.34
CA GLU A 393 9.51 -13.87 18.11
C GLU A 393 10.75 -14.12 17.25
N GLN A 394 10.59 -14.54 15.99
CA GLN A 394 11.72 -14.67 15.06
C GLN A 394 12.37 -13.31 14.78
N ARG A 395 11.55 -12.27 14.58
CA ARG A 395 12.04 -10.89 14.43
C ARG A 395 12.72 -10.38 15.70
N ARG A 396 12.26 -10.79 16.89
CA ARG A 396 12.91 -10.44 18.16
C ARG A 396 14.34 -10.98 18.21
N THR A 397 14.55 -12.24 17.86
CA THR A 397 15.90 -12.83 17.77
C THR A 397 16.76 -12.12 16.73
N MET A 398 16.21 -11.88 15.52
CA MET A 398 16.89 -11.18 14.43
C MET A 398 17.31 -9.76 14.84
N MET A 399 16.40 -8.99 15.44
CA MET A 399 16.68 -7.60 15.84
C MET A 399 17.58 -7.52 17.07
N GLN A 400 17.59 -8.53 17.94
CA GLN A 400 18.56 -8.62 19.02
C GLN A 400 19.97 -8.90 18.50
N ASP A 401 20.14 -9.83 17.56
CA ASP A 401 21.44 -10.07 16.92
C ASP A 401 21.93 -8.82 16.21
N TRP A 402 21.07 -8.19 15.41
CA TRP A 402 21.37 -6.94 14.74
C TRP A 402 21.87 -5.84 15.71
N ALA A 403 21.18 -5.68 16.84
CA ALA A 403 21.58 -4.73 17.87
C ALA A 403 22.94 -5.07 18.49
N ASN A 404 23.22 -6.35 18.73
CA ASN A 404 24.52 -6.80 19.23
C ASN A 404 25.63 -6.50 18.23
N ARG A 405 25.42 -6.74 16.93
CA ARG A 405 26.40 -6.41 15.87
C ARG A 405 26.68 -4.92 15.79
N LEU A 406 25.66 -4.07 15.89
CA LEU A 406 25.82 -2.62 15.93
C LEU A 406 26.70 -2.16 17.10
N ASP A 407 26.53 -2.75 18.28
CA ASP A 407 27.36 -2.43 19.45
C ASP A 407 28.80 -2.93 19.27
N LEU A 408 28.99 -4.15 18.75
CA LEU A 408 30.32 -4.71 18.45
C LEU A 408 31.07 -3.84 17.42
N TRP A 409 30.40 -3.39 16.36
CA TRP A 409 30.95 -2.43 15.39
C TRP A 409 31.30 -1.09 16.04
N GLY A 410 30.44 -0.58 16.92
CA GLY A 410 30.71 0.63 17.69
C GLY A 410 31.89 0.50 18.68
N GLN A 411 32.28 -0.72 19.05
CA GLN A 411 33.45 -1.03 19.89
C GLN A 411 34.71 -1.36 19.08
N GLY A 412 34.64 -1.37 17.74
CA GLY A 412 35.76 -1.73 16.87
C GLY A 412 36.00 -3.24 16.73
N GLN A 413 35.09 -4.08 17.22
CA GLN A 413 35.20 -5.55 17.17
C GLN A 413 34.65 -6.11 15.86
N LEU A 414 35.29 -5.74 14.73
CA LEU A 414 34.83 -6.07 13.38
C LEU A 414 34.68 -7.58 13.14
N LYS A 415 35.65 -8.39 13.58
CA LYS A 415 35.63 -9.86 13.38
C LYS A 415 34.48 -10.53 14.13
N ALA A 416 34.21 -10.12 15.38
CA ALA A 416 33.12 -10.67 16.17
C ALA A 416 31.75 -10.27 15.60
N ALA A 417 31.63 -9.05 15.08
CA ALA A 417 30.41 -8.54 14.47
C ALA A 417 30.09 -9.18 13.11
N SER A 418 31.08 -9.74 12.41
CA SER A 418 30.91 -10.42 11.12
C SER A 418 30.76 -11.94 11.24
N SER A 419 30.93 -12.51 12.44
CA SER A 419 30.74 -13.95 12.65
C SER A 419 29.28 -14.36 12.39
N PRO A 420 29.02 -15.41 11.59
CA PRO A 420 27.68 -15.96 11.47
C PRO A 420 27.26 -16.49 12.84
N LEU A 421 26.07 -16.12 13.31
CA LEU A 421 25.51 -16.76 14.48
C LEU A 421 25.35 -18.24 14.14
N THR A 422 26.03 -19.11 14.88
CA THR A 422 25.64 -20.52 14.94
C THR A 422 24.33 -20.55 15.73
N ILE A 423 23.20 -20.32 15.07
CA ILE A 423 21.89 -20.47 15.69
C ILE A 423 21.69 -21.98 15.92
N ARG A 424 22.15 -22.48 17.06
CA ARG A 424 21.66 -23.77 17.59
C ARG A 424 20.22 -23.52 18.03
N LEU A 425 19.28 -23.83 17.14
CA LEU A 425 17.89 -24.06 17.51
C LEU A 425 17.86 -25.33 18.38
N GLU A 426 18.02 -25.19 19.69
CA GLU A 426 17.67 -26.28 20.61
C GLU A 426 16.17 -26.57 20.44
N GLY A 427 15.87 -27.66 19.74
CA GLY A 427 14.51 -28.05 19.35
C GLY A 427 14.33 -28.46 17.88
N ALA A 428 15.35 -28.31 17.02
CA ALA A 428 15.33 -28.91 15.69
C ALA A 428 16.06 -30.27 15.74
N ALA A 429 15.32 -31.35 15.53
CA ALA A 429 15.92 -32.66 15.26
C ALA A 429 16.96 -32.52 14.13
N SER A 430 18.15 -33.05 14.37
CA SER A 430 19.23 -33.17 13.41
C SER A 430 18.73 -33.84 12.12
N LEU A 431 18.71 -33.08 11.02
CA LEU A 431 18.64 -33.63 9.67
C LEU A 431 20.06 -34.03 9.24
N PRO A 432 20.22 -35.18 8.56
CA PRO A 432 21.53 -35.69 8.17
C PRO A 432 22.15 -34.79 7.09
N SER A 433 23.46 -34.62 7.23
CA SER A 433 24.37 -33.99 6.28
C SER A 433 24.20 -34.63 4.90
N PHE A 434 23.88 -33.82 3.89
CA PHE A 434 24.10 -34.21 2.50
C PHE A 434 25.58 -34.07 2.17
N GLU A 435 26.29 -35.20 2.15
CA GLU A 435 27.55 -35.34 1.44
C GLU A 435 27.27 -35.25 -0.07
N ASN A 436 27.87 -34.28 -0.77
CA ASN A 436 28.84 -34.52 -1.85
C ASN A 436 29.21 -33.27 -2.67
N ALA A 437 30.48 -33.29 -3.09
CA ALA A 437 31.20 -32.44 -4.05
C ALA A 437 31.57 -31.02 -3.57
N SER A 438 32.83 -30.58 -3.56
CA SER A 438 34.05 -31.06 -4.23
C SER A 438 35.29 -30.48 -3.54
N ALA A 439 36.36 -31.27 -3.54
CA ALA A 439 37.64 -31.03 -2.90
C ALA A 439 38.35 -29.74 -3.33
N ASN A 440 38.95 -29.06 -2.34
CA ASN A 440 40.34 -28.57 -2.40
C ASN A 440 40.79 -28.24 -0.97
N SER A 441 41.42 -29.23 -0.33
CA SER A 441 42.01 -29.12 0.99
C SER A 441 43.41 -28.51 0.90
N ILE A 442 43.62 -27.37 1.56
CA ILE A 442 44.95 -26.94 2.01
C ILE A 442 44.94 -27.10 3.53
N GLN A 443 45.71 -28.07 4.02
CA GLN A 443 45.92 -28.31 5.44
C GLN A 443 46.88 -27.27 6.02
N PHE A 444 46.52 -26.67 7.15
CA PHE A 444 47.49 -26.09 8.08
C PHE A 444 47.25 -26.69 9.47
N ASN A 445 48.21 -27.52 9.88
CA ASN A 445 48.38 -28.01 11.24
C ASN A 445 48.98 -26.89 12.10
N GLY A 446 48.45 -26.69 13.30
CA GLY A 446 49.04 -25.78 14.29
C GLY A 446 48.30 -25.87 15.63
N ALA A 447 48.79 -26.75 16.49
CA ALA A 447 48.39 -26.85 17.89
C ALA A 447 48.75 -25.56 18.66
N PHE A 448 47.85 -25.09 19.52
CA PHE A 448 48.14 -24.02 20.49
C PHE A 448 48.33 -24.61 21.89
N PRO A 449 49.41 -24.22 22.61
CA PRO A 449 49.59 -24.60 24.01
C PRO A 449 48.81 -23.67 24.95
N VAL A 450 48.27 -24.25 26.02
CA VAL A 450 47.70 -23.55 27.17
C VAL A 450 48.84 -22.99 28.02
N THR A 451 48.82 -21.69 28.32
CA THR A 451 49.70 -21.08 29.33
C THR A 451 48.86 -20.42 30.40
N ALA A 452 48.97 -20.92 31.64
CA ALA A 452 48.43 -20.31 32.84
C ALA A 452 49.39 -19.22 33.35
N VAL A 453 48.87 -18.09 33.81
CA VAL A 453 49.65 -17.06 34.51
C VAL A 453 49.06 -16.81 35.89
N SER A 454 49.97 -16.91 36.87
CA SER A 454 49.81 -16.75 38.31
C SER A 454 49.83 -15.27 38.72
N MET A 455 49.12 -14.94 39.80
CA MET A 455 49.11 -13.62 40.46
C MET A 455 50.29 -13.46 41.43
N PRO A 456 50.86 -12.26 41.61
CA PRO A 456 51.78 -11.99 42.72
C PRO A 456 51.09 -11.32 43.93
N LYS A 457 51.49 -11.76 45.12
CA LYS A 457 51.22 -11.15 46.44
C LYS A 457 52.12 -9.92 46.65
N ALA A 458 51.61 -8.93 47.39
CA ALA A 458 52.40 -8.04 48.24
C ALA A 458 51.64 -7.71 49.53
N SER A 459 52.36 -7.73 50.64
CA SER A 459 51.95 -7.48 52.03
C SER A 459 52.17 -6.02 52.45
N VAL A 460 51.41 -5.52 53.44
CA VAL A 460 51.87 -4.94 54.74
C VAL A 460 50.65 -4.46 55.57
N SER A 461 50.83 -4.56 56.89
CA SER A 461 49.98 -4.49 58.10
C SER A 461 49.35 -3.14 58.52
N ASN A 462 48.19 -3.19 59.21
CA ASN A 462 48.02 -2.71 60.61
C ASN A 462 46.64 -3.09 61.22
N GLU A 463 46.59 -3.14 62.54
CA GLU A 463 45.69 -3.88 63.45
C GLU A 463 44.40 -3.08 63.88
N PRO A 464 43.55 -3.53 64.85
CA PRO A 464 42.18 -4.00 64.60
C PRO A 464 41.06 -3.10 65.19
N ALA A 465 39.82 -3.27 64.72
CA ALA A 465 38.61 -2.80 65.42
C ALA A 465 37.48 -3.84 65.32
N LEU A 466 37.13 -4.39 66.48
CA LEU A 466 36.02 -5.32 66.73
C LEU A 466 34.67 -4.62 66.57
N ILE A 467 33.86 -5.06 65.60
CA ILE A 467 32.39 -5.00 65.69
C ILE A 467 31.82 -6.28 65.06
N VAL A 468 31.27 -7.15 65.92
CA VAL A 468 30.51 -8.35 65.57
C VAL A 468 29.09 -7.93 65.14
N PRO A 469 28.52 -8.57 64.11
CA PRO A 469 27.18 -9.12 64.31
C PRO A 469 27.02 -10.55 63.76
N HIS A 470 26.46 -11.39 64.63
CA HIS A 470 25.73 -12.63 64.41
C HIS A 470 25.63 -13.22 62.99
N GLN A 471 26.28 -14.37 62.77
CA GLN A 471 25.90 -15.34 61.75
C GLN A 471 25.02 -16.43 62.38
N SER A 472 23.78 -16.55 61.91
CA SER A 472 22.97 -17.77 62.06
C SER A 472 23.27 -18.72 60.89
N PRO A 473 23.22 -20.04 61.10
CA PRO A 473 23.63 -21.02 60.09
C PRO A 473 22.61 -21.10 58.94
N VAL A 474 23.14 -21.10 57.72
CA VAL A 474 22.39 -21.35 56.48
C VAL A 474 21.89 -22.80 56.50
N VAL A 475 20.58 -22.98 56.60
CA VAL A 475 19.89 -24.23 56.27
C VAL A 475 19.82 -24.33 54.74
N PRO A 476 20.32 -25.40 54.11
CA PRO A 476 20.13 -25.59 52.67
C PRO A 476 18.65 -25.94 52.40
N LEU A 477 17.96 -25.08 51.65
CA LEU A 477 16.66 -25.41 51.07
C LEU A 477 16.85 -26.47 49.97
N SER A 478 16.34 -27.68 50.24
CA SER A 478 16.16 -28.73 49.25
C SER A 478 15.28 -28.25 48.10
N VAL A 479 15.86 -28.15 46.91
CA VAL A 479 15.11 -27.96 45.65
C VAL A 479 14.35 -29.25 45.36
N PRO A 480 13.02 -29.24 45.15
CA PRO A 480 12.31 -30.40 44.68
C PRO A 480 12.75 -30.72 43.26
N THR A 481 13.31 -31.92 43.04
CA THR A 481 13.51 -32.48 41.71
C THR A 481 12.16 -32.68 41.03
N GLU A 482 11.75 -31.72 40.21
CA GLU A 482 10.70 -31.94 39.22
C GLU A 482 11.20 -32.95 38.19
N LYS A 483 10.47 -34.07 38.07
CA LYS A 483 10.64 -35.05 37.01
C LYS A 483 10.46 -34.35 35.65
N PRO A 484 11.22 -34.72 34.60
CA PRO A 484 11.12 -34.06 33.30
C PRO A 484 9.70 -34.20 32.74
N HIS A 485 9.00 -33.07 32.67
CA HIS A 485 7.69 -32.96 32.03
C HIS A 485 7.89 -33.21 30.53
N LYS A 486 7.57 -34.42 30.05
CA LYS A 486 7.39 -34.66 28.61
C LYS A 486 6.28 -33.75 28.12
N SER A 487 6.61 -32.82 27.23
CA SER A 487 5.65 -31.95 26.57
C SER A 487 4.62 -32.81 25.83
N HIS A 488 3.38 -32.84 26.31
CA HIS A 488 2.28 -33.40 25.53
C HIS A 488 2.03 -32.46 24.36
N VAL A 489 2.51 -32.85 23.17
CA VAL A 489 2.17 -32.22 21.89
C VAL A 489 0.64 -32.24 21.78
N SER A 490 0.02 -31.06 21.73
CA SER A 490 -1.43 -30.91 21.56
C SER A 490 -1.87 -31.65 20.30
N ASP A 491 -3.05 -32.28 20.30
CA ASP A 491 -3.55 -33.05 19.15
C ASP A 491 -3.55 -32.23 17.85
N ILE A 492 -3.78 -30.92 17.94
CA ILE A 492 -3.71 -29.96 16.81
C ILE A 492 -2.28 -29.84 16.25
N GLN A 493 -1.27 -29.88 17.11
CA GLN A 493 0.14 -29.84 16.68
C GLN A 493 0.56 -31.17 16.04
N ARG A 494 0.00 -32.29 16.51
CA ARG A 494 0.22 -33.62 15.92
C ARG A 494 -0.41 -33.70 14.52
N GLU A 495 -1.67 -33.31 14.37
CA GLU A 495 -2.35 -33.25 13.06
C GLU A 495 -1.60 -32.35 12.06
N ARG A 496 -1.08 -31.20 12.51
CA ARG A 496 -0.30 -30.31 11.65
C ARG A 496 1.05 -30.90 11.27
N ALA A 497 1.72 -31.62 12.18
CA ALA A 497 2.96 -32.32 11.88
C ALA A 497 2.74 -33.47 10.89
N GLU A 498 1.64 -34.22 11.03
CA GLU A 498 1.24 -35.28 10.10
C GLU A 498 0.90 -34.73 8.71
N MET A 499 0.11 -33.66 8.62
CA MET A 499 -0.16 -32.99 7.34
C MET A 499 1.13 -32.45 6.70
N LEU A 500 2.08 -31.95 7.50
CA LEU A 500 3.38 -31.50 6.99
C LEU A 500 4.21 -32.67 6.46
N ALA A 501 4.28 -33.78 7.18
CA ALA A 501 4.98 -34.98 6.75
C ALA A 501 4.39 -35.55 5.46
N ILE A 502 3.06 -35.59 5.34
CA ILE A 502 2.36 -35.98 4.11
C ILE A 502 2.69 -34.98 2.99
N TYR A 503 2.60 -33.67 3.25
CA TYR A 503 2.91 -32.64 2.27
C TYR A 503 4.34 -32.77 1.74
N GLU A 504 5.30 -33.14 2.58
CA GLU A 504 6.72 -33.25 2.21
C GLU A 504 7.12 -34.64 1.72
N ALA A 505 6.20 -35.61 1.72
CA ALA A 505 6.43 -36.96 1.22
C ALA A 505 6.89 -36.96 -0.24
N ALA A 506 7.80 -37.88 -0.58
CA ALA A 506 8.38 -37.98 -1.92
C ALA A 506 7.34 -38.24 -3.02
N SER A 507 6.23 -38.90 -2.68
CA SER A 507 5.09 -39.11 -3.59
C SER A 507 4.31 -37.83 -3.91
N ASN A 508 4.44 -36.78 -3.10
CA ASN A 508 3.78 -35.50 -3.33
C ASN A 508 4.73 -34.52 -4.02
N LEU A 509 4.63 -34.48 -5.34
CA LEU A 509 5.59 -33.79 -6.19
C LEU A 509 5.33 -32.27 -6.24
N PRO A 510 6.39 -31.45 -6.24
CA PRO A 510 6.26 -30.03 -6.59
C PRO A 510 5.65 -29.88 -7.98
N LEU A 511 4.85 -28.82 -8.17
CA LEU A 511 4.10 -28.57 -9.41
C LEU A 511 4.94 -28.68 -10.69
N LEU A 512 6.16 -28.13 -10.68
CA LEU A 512 7.05 -28.15 -11.85
C LEU A 512 7.52 -29.57 -12.21
N VAL A 513 7.78 -30.39 -11.19
CA VAL A 513 8.22 -31.79 -11.38
C VAL A 513 7.07 -32.61 -11.94
N PHE A 514 5.87 -32.48 -11.37
CA PHE A 514 4.67 -33.15 -11.87
C PHE A 514 4.34 -32.74 -13.31
N ALA A 515 4.42 -31.45 -13.64
CA ALA A 515 4.18 -30.94 -14.99
C ALA A 515 5.11 -31.59 -16.03
N LYS A 516 6.40 -31.73 -15.69
CA LYS A 516 7.40 -32.39 -16.54
C LYS A 516 7.06 -33.87 -16.78
N LEU A 517 6.68 -34.60 -15.72
CA LEU A 517 6.31 -36.01 -15.83
C LEU A 517 4.98 -36.23 -16.59
N ALA A 518 4.04 -35.31 -16.44
CA ALA A 518 2.75 -35.35 -17.14
C ALA A 518 2.82 -34.89 -18.62
N GLY A 519 3.98 -34.44 -19.10
CA GLY A 519 4.13 -33.90 -20.46
C GLY A 519 3.31 -32.62 -20.71
N LYS A 520 2.99 -31.85 -19.66
CA LYS A 520 2.13 -30.65 -19.71
C LYS A 520 2.92 -29.41 -19.30
N SER A 521 2.53 -28.24 -19.82
CA SER A 521 3.09 -26.98 -19.32
C SER A 521 2.63 -26.68 -17.90
N ARG A 522 3.44 -25.93 -17.15
CA ARG A 522 3.09 -25.42 -15.81
C ARG A 522 1.75 -24.69 -15.80
N ASP A 523 1.45 -23.91 -16.83
CA ASP A 523 0.19 -23.16 -16.93
C ASP A 523 -1.01 -24.06 -17.23
N GLN A 524 -0.80 -25.17 -17.96
CA GLN A 524 -1.84 -26.18 -18.14
C GLN A 524 -2.17 -26.88 -16.82
N ILE A 525 -1.17 -27.27 -16.03
CA ILE A 525 -1.39 -27.87 -14.69
C ILE A 525 -2.11 -26.89 -13.75
N ASN A 526 -1.71 -25.62 -13.73
CA ASN A 526 -2.41 -24.59 -12.94
C ASN A 526 -3.88 -24.42 -13.37
N ARG A 527 -4.17 -24.49 -14.68
CA ARG A 527 -5.55 -24.47 -15.20
C ARG A 527 -6.32 -25.72 -14.79
N ASP A 528 -5.69 -26.90 -14.83
CA ASP A 528 -6.30 -28.16 -14.42
C ASP A 528 -6.65 -28.16 -12.92
N ILE A 529 -5.78 -27.61 -12.06
CA ILE A 529 -6.05 -27.44 -10.62
C ILE A 529 -7.21 -26.45 -10.41
N LYS A 530 -7.20 -25.29 -11.07
CA LYS A 530 -8.27 -24.29 -10.96
C LYS A 530 -9.61 -24.82 -11.45
N ALA A 531 -9.60 -25.63 -12.51
CA ALA A 531 -10.79 -26.30 -13.04
C ALA A 531 -11.21 -27.53 -12.21
N ARG A 532 -10.57 -27.79 -11.06
CA ARG A 532 -10.79 -28.98 -10.21
C ARG A 532 -10.70 -30.31 -10.96
N ARG A 533 -9.81 -30.38 -11.95
CA ARG A 533 -9.50 -31.59 -12.71
C ARG A 533 -8.29 -32.33 -12.15
N LEU A 534 -7.63 -31.79 -11.13
CA LEU A 534 -6.44 -32.37 -10.52
C LEU A 534 -6.46 -32.11 -9.02
N LEU A 535 -6.19 -33.14 -8.21
CA LEU A 535 -6.04 -32.98 -6.77
C LEU A 535 -4.69 -32.36 -6.45
N SER A 536 -4.70 -31.24 -5.73
CA SER A 536 -3.48 -30.60 -5.24
C SER A 536 -3.57 -30.37 -3.74
N LEU A 537 -2.53 -30.76 -3.00
CA LEU A 537 -2.38 -30.46 -1.58
C LEU A 537 -1.73 -29.08 -1.41
N SER A 538 -2.32 -28.25 -0.56
CA SER A 538 -1.77 -26.95 -0.18
C SER A 538 -1.63 -26.86 1.33
N LEU A 539 -0.45 -26.46 1.80
CA LEU A 539 -0.17 -26.25 3.22
C LEU A 539 0.35 -24.82 3.45
N GLY A 540 -0.57 -23.91 3.78
CA GLY A 540 -0.27 -22.49 3.98
C GLY A 540 0.48 -21.88 2.79
N ASN A 541 1.65 -21.30 3.07
CA ASN A 541 2.47 -20.59 2.09
C ASN A 541 3.51 -21.47 1.37
N ARG A 542 3.53 -22.79 1.61
CA ARG A 542 4.55 -23.70 1.07
C ARG A 542 4.32 -24.08 -0.40
N GLY A 543 3.22 -23.62 -1.01
CA GLY A 543 2.87 -23.87 -2.41
C GLY A 543 1.94 -25.09 -2.58
N GLN A 544 1.76 -25.53 -3.82
CA GLN A 544 0.95 -26.70 -4.15
C GLN A 544 1.84 -27.90 -4.48
N ARG A 545 1.48 -29.06 -3.95
CA ARG A 545 2.05 -30.34 -4.32
C ARG A 545 0.98 -31.27 -4.85
N ILE A 546 1.37 -32.10 -5.80
CA ILE A 546 0.46 -32.96 -6.56
C ILE A 546 0.94 -34.40 -6.33
N PRO A 547 0.07 -35.27 -5.80
CA PRO A 547 0.38 -36.69 -5.67
C PRO A 547 0.74 -37.32 -7.03
N ASP A 548 1.89 -37.98 -7.09
CA ASP A 548 2.47 -38.61 -8.27
C ASP A 548 1.59 -39.71 -8.88
N TRP A 549 0.85 -40.44 -8.04
CA TRP A 549 -0.07 -41.48 -8.45
C TRP A 549 -1.22 -40.97 -9.33
N GLN A 550 -1.43 -39.65 -9.45
CA GLN A 550 -2.36 -39.07 -10.43
C GLN A 550 -1.80 -39.05 -11.86
N LEU A 551 -0.54 -39.44 -12.07
CA LEU A 551 -0.01 -39.73 -13.41
C LEU A 551 -0.60 -41.02 -13.98
N ASP A 552 -1.08 -41.92 -13.12
CA ASP A 552 -1.82 -43.12 -13.53
C ASP A 552 -3.26 -42.74 -13.96
N PRO A 553 -3.68 -43.09 -15.19
CA PRO A 553 -4.99 -42.72 -15.71
C PRO A 553 -6.18 -43.25 -14.89
N LEU A 554 -6.08 -44.45 -14.31
CA LEU A 554 -7.17 -45.05 -13.53
C LEU A 554 -7.34 -44.34 -12.19
N ARG A 555 -6.22 -44.07 -11.51
CA ARG A 555 -6.24 -43.35 -10.23
C ARG A 555 -6.67 -41.90 -10.41
N HIS A 556 -6.24 -41.26 -11.51
CA HIS A 556 -6.72 -39.93 -11.87
C HIS A 556 -8.23 -39.91 -12.16
N LYS A 557 -8.75 -40.91 -12.87
CA LYS A 557 -10.20 -41.04 -13.15
C LYS A 557 -11.01 -41.20 -11.85
N LEU A 558 -10.48 -41.90 -10.85
CA LEU A 558 -11.11 -42.02 -9.53
C LEU A 558 -11.24 -40.66 -8.84
N VAL A 559 -10.18 -39.85 -8.85
CA VAL A 559 -10.18 -38.48 -8.31
C VAL A 559 -11.18 -37.58 -9.03
N LEU A 560 -11.19 -37.61 -10.37
CA LEU A 560 -12.16 -36.85 -11.17
C LEU A 560 -13.61 -37.24 -10.84
N THR A 561 -13.87 -38.53 -10.66
CA THR A 561 -15.19 -39.04 -10.30
C THR A 561 -15.63 -38.55 -8.92
N ALA A 562 -14.70 -38.53 -7.95
CA ALA A 562 -14.98 -38.02 -6.61
C ALA A 562 -15.24 -36.49 -6.62
N LEU A 563 -14.41 -35.71 -7.33
CA LEU A 563 -14.56 -34.27 -7.46
C LEU A 563 -15.83 -33.85 -8.20
N ALA A 564 -16.26 -34.63 -9.20
CA ALA A 564 -17.50 -34.37 -9.94
C ALA A 564 -18.76 -34.67 -9.12
N ARG A 565 -18.73 -35.69 -8.26
CA ARG A 565 -19.88 -36.06 -7.41
C ARG A 565 -20.01 -35.19 -6.16
N ILE A 566 -18.92 -34.63 -5.64
CA ILE A 566 -18.90 -33.80 -4.43
C ILE A 566 -18.15 -32.49 -4.72
N PRO A 567 -18.87 -31.44 -5.17
CA PRO A 567 -18.25 -30.20 -5.63
C PRO A 567 -17.40 -29.47 -4.58
N ASP A 568 -17.76 -29.56 -3.30
CA ASP A 568 -17.15 -28.81 -2.20
C ASP A 568 -16.20 -29.65 -1.33
N VAL A 569 -15.73 -30.80 -1.82
CA VAL A 569 -14.81 -31.65 -1.04
C VAL A 569 -13.46 -30.94 -0.81
N ASP A 570 -13.01 -30.96 0.45
CA ASP A 570 -11.67 -30.49 0.84
C ASP A 570 -10.57 -31.42 0.29
N ALA A 571 -9.47 -30.83 -0.20
CA ALA A 571 -8.39 -31.59 -0.84
C ALA A 571 -7.68 -32.55 0.11
N TRP A 572 -7.48 -32.16 1.37
CA TRP A 572 -6.85 -33.02 2.39
C TRP A 572 -7.77 -34.16 2.80
N ARG A 573 -9.08 -33.91 2.87
CA ARG A 573 -10.08 -34.95 3.11
C ARG A 573 -10.15 -35.94 1.96
N LEU A 574 -10.16 -35.46 0.72
CA LEU A 574 -10.13 -36.34 -0.45
C LEU A 574 -8.87 -37.20 -0.43
N TYR A 575 -7.69 -36.60 -0.30
CA TYR A 575 -6.41 -37.31 -0.24
C TYR A 575 -6.39 -38.42 0.81
N ARG A 576 -6.78 -38.10 2.06
CA ARG A 576 -6.87 -39.10 3.14
C ARG A 576 -7.81 -40.23 2.79
N THR A 577 -9.01 -39.91 2.30
CA THR A 577 -10.00 -40.94 1.94
C THR A 577 -9.50 -41.91 0.88
N VAL A 578 -8.67 -41.45 -0.08
CA VAL A 578 -8.17 -42.33 -1.16
C VAL A 578 -6.88 -43.07 -0.77
N CYS A 579 -6.13 -42.57 0.21
CA CYS A 579 -4.85 -43.15 0.65
C CYS A 579 -4.95 -43.98 1.94
N GLU A 580 -5.99 -43.79 2.75
CA GLU A 580 -6.17 -44.51 4.01
C GLU A 580 -6.84 -45.88 3.80
N PRO A 581 -6.44 -46.92 4.56
CA PRO A 581 -7.12 -48.21 4.59
C PRO A 581 -8.61 -48.09 4.91
N HIS A 582 -9.44 -48.82 4.16
CA HIS A 582 -10.88 -48.86 4.42
C HIS A 582 -11.35 -50.30 4.67
N GLU A 583 -12.21 -50.51 5.67
CA GLU A 583 -12.70 -51.86 6.06
C GLU A 583 -13.39 -52.59 4.90
N ARG A 584 -14.25 -51.87 4.16
CA ARG A 584 -14.91 -52.39 2.93
C ARG A 584 -13.95 -52.79 1.80
N LEU A 585 -12.68 -52.39 1.89
CA LEU A 585 -11.60 -52.76 0.98
C LEU A 585 -10.58 -53.71 1.65
N ARG A 586 -11.01 -54.45 2.69
CA ARG A 586 -10.18 -55.40 3.44
C ARG A 586 -8.91 -54.76 4.03
N GLY A 587 -9.01 -53.52 4.50
CA GLY A 587 -7.89 -52.81 5.12
C GLY A 587 -6.82 -52.33 4.15
N ARG A 588 -7.15 -52.20 2.86
CA ARG A 588 -6.29 -51.58 1.84
C ARG A 588 -6.83 -50.22 1.40
N SER A 589 -5.96 -49.37 0.87
CA SER A 589 -6.35 -48.05 0.38
C SER A 589 -7.10 -48.15 -0.97
N PRO A 590 -8.05 -47.25 -1.26
CA PRO A 590 -8.70 -47.20 -2.56
C PRO A 590 -7.74 -47.06 -3.75
N ILE A 591 -6.61 -46.35 -3.61
CA ILE A 591 -5.59 -46.21 -4.68
C ILE A 591 -4.82 -47.50 -4.94
N ASP A 592 -4.61 -48.34 -3.93
CA ASP A 592 -3.81 -49.57 -4.05
C ASP A 592 -4.63 -50.76 -4.58
N VAL A 593 -5.94 -50.78 -4.35
CA VAL A 593 -6.83 -51.87 -4.79
C VAL A 593 -7.41 -51.60 -6.17
N LEU A 594 -7.32 -50.37 -6.69
CA LEU A 594 -8.01 -49.95 -7.90
C LEU A 594 -7.58 -50.76 -9.14
N THR A 595 -8.55 -51.43 -9.76
CA THR A 595 -8.44 -52.10 -11.06
C THR A 595 -9.60 -51.67 -11.96
N LEU A 596 -9.53 -51.99 -13.26
CA LEU A 596 -10.62 -51.71 -14.20
C LEU A 596 -11.94 -52.38 -13.78
N GLU A 597 -11.87 -53.60 -13.24
CA GLU A 597 -13.04 -54.40 -12.87
C GLU A 597 -13.74 -53.91 -11.59
N ASN A 598 -12.99 -53.33 -10.66
CA ASN A 598 -13.52 -52.89 -9.37
C ASN A 598 -13.71 -51.37 -9.26
N PHE A 599 -13.46 -50.62 -10.34
CA PHE A 599 -13.50 -49.16 -10.37
C PHE A 599 -14.82 -48.59 -9.82
N ASP A 600 -15.96 -49.08 -10.29
CA ASP A 600 -17.28 -48.56 -9.90
C ASP A 600 -17.65 -48.86 -8.44
N VAL A 601 -17.14 -49.97 -7.90
CA VAL A 601 -17.33 -50.32 -6.49
C VAL A 601 -16.47 -49.40 -5.63
N THR A 602 -15.19 -49.25 -5.96
CA THR A 602 -14.24 -48.40 -5.23
C THR A 602 -14.65 -46.93 -5.28
N ALA A 603 -15.08 -46.42 -6.44
CA ALA A 603 -15.57 -45.05 -6.58
C ALA A 603 -16.84 -44.79 -5.74
N ARG A 604 -17.77 -45.75 -5.66
CA ARG A 604 -18.94 -45.63 -4.77
C ARG A 604 -18.55 -45.60 -3.30
N ILE A 605 -17.58 -46.41 -2.88
CA ILE A 605 -17.07 -46.42 -1.49
C ILE A 605 -16.46 -45.05 -1.15
N VAL A 606 -15.53 -44.55 -1.97
CA VAL A 606 -14.89 -43.24 -1.78
C VAL A 606 -15.94 -42.12 -1.70
N CYS A 607 -16.88 -42.05 -2.64
CA CYS A 607 -17.94 -41.04 -2.59
C CYS A 607 -18.86 -41.18 -1.37
N SER A 608 -19.15 -42.41 -0.92
CA SER A 608 -19.98 -42.63 0.28
C SER A 608 -19.31 -42.14 1.56
N VAL A 609 -17.99 -42.28 1.68
CA VAL A 609 -17.21 -41.80 2.83
C VAL A 609 -17.10 -40.28 2.82
N LEU A 610 -16.91 -39.69 1.65
CA LEU A 610 -16.84 -38.24 1.49
C LEU A 610 -18.19 -37.55 1.68
N GLY A 611 -19.30 -38.22 1.34
CA GLY A 611 -20.66 -37.70 1.45
C GLY A 611 -21.33 -37.87 2.82
N ARG A 612 -20.73 -38.62 3.75
CA ARG A 612 -21.16 -38.61 5.16
C ARG A 612 -20.58 -37.37 5.85
N THR A 613 -21.39 -36.35 6.00
CA THR A 613 -21.21 -35.22 6.93
C THR A 613 -22.52 -35.00 7.66
#